data_AF-A0A1M6GJT4-F1
#
_entry.id   AF-A0A1M6GJT4-F1
#
_cell.length_a   1.000
_cell.length_b   1.000
_cell.length_c   1.000
_cell.angle_alpha   90.00
_cell.angle_beta   90.00
_cell.angle_gamma   90.00
#
_symmetry.space_group_name_H-M   'P 1'
#
loop_
_entity.id
_entity.type
_entity.pdbx_description
1 polymer ?
#
loop_
_entity_poly.entity_id
_entity_poly.type
_entity_poly.pdbx_seq_one_letter_code
_entity_poly.pdbx_strand_id
1 'polypeptide(L)'
;MALDFSSLTDRATCDAATAEIEFELNTFNAREVVGDVADQRATRTKTSTAAQLAKVNSKIASADILLATAGIDAELLETTTDERAALLVQQTRLIKRNRLATGLARFLADVDAAQVEAQVATLTAIKDGIAAHRATLPA
;
A
#
# COMPACT_ATOMS: atom_id res chain seq x y z
N MET A 1 -1.10 -8.79 -16.88
CA MET A 1 -1.61 -10.15 -17.16
C MET A 1 -2.85 -10.34 -16.30
N ALA A 2 -3.99 -10.72 -16.89
CA ALA A 2 -5.18 -10.99 -16.09
C ALA A 2 -4.97 -12.30 -15.33
N LEU A 3 -5.19 -12.30 -14.02
CA LEU A 3 -5.16 -13.50 -13.22
C LEU A 3 -6.48 -14.26 -13.40
N ASP A 4 -6.38 -15.58 -13.44
CA ASP A 4 -7.53 -16.47 -13.45
C ASP A 4 -7.95 -16.77 -12.00
N PHE A 5 -9.19 -16.41 -11.67
CA PHE A 5 -9.78 -16.62 -10.35
C PHE A 5 -10.65 -17.89 -10.28
N SER A 6 -10.69 -18.69 -11.35
CA SER A 6 -11.50 -19.91 -11.45
C SER A 6 -11.19 -20.97 -10.36
N SER A 7 -9.99 -20.91 -9.77
CA SER A 7 -9.58 -21.75 -8.65
C SER A 7 -10.22 -21.38 -7.31
N LEU A 8 -10.83 -20.20 -7.19
CA LEU A 8 -11.58 -19.76 -6.01
C LEU A 8 -13.04 -20.20 -6.18
N THR A 9 -13.33 -21.45 -5.80
CA THR A 9 -14.60 -22.12 -6.17
C THR A 9 -15.81 -21.71 -5.33
N ASP A 10 -15.60 -21.13 -4.16
CA ASP A 10 -16.66 -20.67 -3.27
C ASP A 10 -16.30 -19.36 -2.56
N ARG A 11 -17.30 -18.73 -1.93
CA ARG A 11 -17.12 -17.45 -1.22
C ARG A 11 -16.15 -17.56 -0.04
N ALA A 12 -16.13 -18.69 0.66
CA ALA A 12 -15.23 -18.91 1.78
C ALA A 12 -13.75 -18.93 1.32
N THR A 13 -13.49 -19.54 0.16
CA THR A 13 -12.16 -19.58 -0.47
C THR A 13 -11.75 -18.19 -0.97
N CYS A 14 -12.70 -17.39 -1.49
CA CYS A 14 -12.45 -15.99 -1.83
C CYS A 14 -12.11 -15.15 -0.58
N ASP A 15 -12.82 -15.36 0.53
CA ASP A 15 -12.59 -14.65 1.80
C ASP A 15 -11.21 -15.01 2.39
N ALA A 16 -10.83 -16.29 2.36
CA ALA A 16 -9.50 -16.75 2.75
C ALA A 16 -8.40 -16.15 1.86
N ALA A 17 -8.57 -16.17 0.54
CA ALA A 17 -7.62 -15.57 -0.40
C ALA A 17 -7.49 -14.05 -0.19
N THR A 18 -8.60 -13.37 0.10
CA THR A 18 -8.60 -11.93 0.45
C THR A 18 -7.79 -11.69 1.71
N ALA A 19 -7.99 -12.49 2.76
CA ALA A 19 -7.25 -12.36 4.01
C ALA A 19 -5.73 -12.57 3.82
N GLU A 20 -5.32 -13.53 2.99
CA GLU A 20 -3.91 -13.74 2.66
C GLU A 20 -3.31 -12.56 1.88
N ILE A 21 -4.03 -12.01 0.90
CA ILE A 21 -3.58 -10.82 0.15
C ILE A 21 -3.51 -9.60 1.07
N GLU A 22 -4.45 -9.44 2.00
CA GLU A 22 -4.39 -8.39 3.02
C GLU A 22 -3.22 -8.58 3.98
N PHE A 23 -2.92 -9.81 4.37
CA PHE A 23 -1.74 -10.13 5.18
C PHE A 23 -0.44 -9.83 4.42
N GLU A 24 -0.36 -10.17 3.14
CA GLU A 24 0.80 -9.89 2.29
C GLU A 24 1.00 -8.37 2.13
N LEU A 25 -0.08 -7.62 1.87
CA LEU A 25 -0.08 -6.15 1.85
C LEU A 25 0.41 -5.58 3.20
N ASN A 26 -0.08 -6.12 4.31
CA ASN A 26 0.37 -5.74 5.65
C ASN A 26 1.82 -6.12 5.91
N THR A 27 2.31 -7.22 5.34
CA THR A 27 3.70 -7.65 5.44
C THR A 27 4.62 -6.76 4.63
N PHE A 28 4.21 -6.29 3.45
CA PHE A 28 4.93 -5.24 2.72
C PHE A 28 4.96 -3.93 3.53
N ASN A 29 3.87 -3.59 4.21
CA ASN A 29 3.83 -2.45 5.14
C ASN A 29 4.72 -2.64 6.39
N ALA A 30 4.95 -3.89 6.83
CA ALA A 30 5.70 -4.22 8.05
C ALA A 30 7.20 -4.54 7.80
N ARG A 31 7.57 -5.16 6.67
CA ARG A 31 8.97 -5.32 6.25
C ARG A 31 9.67 -3.98 6.12
N GLU A 32 8.92 -2.97 5.69
CA GLU A 32 9.33 -1.57 5.70
C GLU A 32 9.73 -1.07 7.12
N VAL A 33 9.04 -1.55 8.17
CA VAL A 33 9.30 -1.23 9.58
C VAL A 33 10.43 -2.08 10.19
N VAL A 34 10.65 -3.32 9.74
CA VAL A 34 11.77 -4.15 10.23
C VAL A 34 13.11 -3.75 9.59
N GLY A 35 13.09 -3.23 8.35
CA GLY A 35 14.23 -2.54 7.75
C GLY A 35 14.73 -1.37 8.61
N ASP A 36 13.82 -0.66 9.29
CA ASP A 36 14.14 0.47 10.19
C ASP A 36 14.98 0.07 11.43
N VAL A 37 15.09 -1.21 11.80
CA VAL A 37 15.83 -1.66 13.00
C VAL A 37 17.23 -2.22 12.64
N ALA A 38 17.38 -2.86 11.48
CA ALA A 38 18.68 -3.39 11.03
C ALA A 38 19.62 -2.29 10.49
N ASP A 39 19.07 -1.17 9.99
CA ASP A 39 19.83 -0.08 9.35
C ASP A 39 20.28 1.05 10.30
N GLN A 40 20.02 0.93 11.61
CA GLN A 40 20.26 2.01 12.58
C GLN A 40 21.73 2.36 12.86
N ARG A 41 22.73 1.68 12.28
CA ARG A 41 24.15 1.94 12.61
C ARG A 41 25.07 2.41 11.47
N ALA A 42 24.68 2.41 10.20
CA ALA A 42 25.61 2.81 9.13
C ALA A 42 25.07 3.82 8.09
N THR A 43 23.75 3.99 7.92
CA THR A 43 23.18 4.72 6.76
C THR A 43 22.21 5.82 7.18
N ARG A 44 22.55 6.58 8.23
CA ARG A 44 21.80 7.76 8.65
C ARG A 44 21.70 8.75 7.47
N THR A 45 20.47 9.03 7.01
CA THR A 45 20.00 10.19 6.21
C THR A 45 19.55 9.94 4.76
N LYS A 46 19.92 8.84 4.07
CA LYS A 46 19.58 8.68 2.63
C LYS A 46 18.51 7.62 2.29
N THR A 47 18.43 6.52 3.02
CA THR A 47 17.43 5.45 2.79
C THR A 47 16.06 5.78 3.39
N SER A 48 16.00 6.71 4.34
CA SER A 48 14.81 7.00 5.15
C SER A 48 13.66 7.71 4.43
N THR A 49 13.87 8.40 3.31
CA THR A 49 12.79 9.19 2.66
C THR A 49 11.93 8.35 1.72
N ALA A 50 12.47 7.32 1.08
CA ALA A 50 11.74 6.42 0.19
C ALA A 50 10.80 5.49 0.98
N ALA A 51 11.31 4.84 2.03
CA ALA A 51 10.48 4.07 2.97
C ALA A 51 9.42 4.96 3.66
N GLN A 52 9.74 6.23 3.94
CA GLN A 52 8.70 7.13 4.43
C GLN A 52 7.65 7.47 3.36
N LEU A 53 8.06 7.56 2.09
CA LEU A 53 7.15 7.86 0.99
C LEU A 53 6.23 6.68 0.69
N ALA A 54 6.78 5.47 0.61
CA ALA A 54 6.03 4.24 0.39
C ALA A 54 5.03 3.97 1.54
N LYS A 55 5.44 4.13 2.80
CA LYS A 55 4.53 4.13 3.95
C LYS A 55 3.37 5.11 3.82
N VAL A 56 3.66 6.34 3.39
CA VAL A 56 2.60 7.35 3.21
C VAL A 56 1.68 6.97 2.05
N ASN A 57 2.23 6.45 0.94
CA ASN A 57 1.44 5.99 -0.21
C ASN A 57 0.53 4.82 0.14
N SER A 58 1.04 3.85 0.91
CA SER A 58 0.24 2.72 1.38
C SER A 58 -0.93 3.18 2.26
N LYS A 59 -0.68 4.10 3.18
CA LYS A 59 -1.75 4.69 4.00
C LYS A 59 -2.78 5.46 3.18
N ILE A 60 -2.35 6.17 2.14
CA ILE A 60 -3.26 6.85 1.20
C ILE A 60 -4.13 5.79 0.50
N ALA A 61 -3.54 4.70 0.01
CA ALA A 61 -4.29 3.63 -0.64
C ALA A 61 -5.29 2.96 0.32
N SER A 62 -4.92 2.72 1.58
CA SER A 62 -5.84 2.21 2.61
C SER A 62 -6.99 3.17 2.88
N ALA A 63 -6.71 4.48 2.97
CA ALA A 63 -7.74 5.51 3.14
C ALA A 63 -8.66 5.57 1.92
N ASP A 64 -8.12 5.46 0.70
CA ASP A 64 -8.90 5.40 -0.55
C ASP A 64 -9.86 4.20 -0.57
N ILE A 65 -9.42 3.02 -0.13
CA ILE A 65 -10.25 1.82 -0.03
C ILE A 65 -11.39 2.02 0.98
N LEU A 66 -11.09 2.59 2.16
CA LEU A 66 -12.10 2.91 3.17
C LEU A 66 -13.13 3.91 2.64
N LEU A 67 -12.69 4.97 1.95
CA LEU A 67 -13.58 5.95 1.34
C LEU A 67 -14.41 5.39 0.19
N ALA A 68 -13.93 4.35 -0.50
CA ALA A 68 -14.67 3.64 -1.54
C ALA A 68 -15.69 2.62 -0.99
N THR A 69 -15.65 2.33 0.32
CA THR A 69 -16.56 1.37 0.95
C THR A 69 -17.96 1.99 1.10
N ALA A 70 -18.96 1.34 0.52
CA ALA A 70 -20.35 1.80 0.64
C ALA A 70 -20.88 1.61 2.07
N GLY A 71 -21.61 2.60 2.58
CA GLY A 71 -22.27 2.51 3.88
C GLY A 71 -21.38 2.79 5.10
N ILE A 72 -20.20 3.39 4.90
CA ILE A 72 -19.44 3.98 6.00
C ILE A 72 -20.24 5.11 6.66
N ASP A 73 -20.14 5.22 7.98
CA ASP A 73 -20.81 6.30 8.71
C ASP A 73 -20.15 7.66 8.43
N ALA A 74 -20.88 8.74 8.68
CA ALA A 74 -20.45 10.09 8.34
C ALA A 74 -19.19 10.54 9.11
N GLU A 75 -19.01 10.07 10.35
CA GLU A 75 -17.87 10.42 11.19
C GLU A 75 -16.60 9.73 10.69
N LEU A 76 -16.70 8.46 10.30
CA LEU A 76 -15.62 7.71 9.67
C LEU A 76 -15.26 8.28 8.30
N LEU A 77 -16.25 8.69 7.49
CA LEU A 77 -16.03 9.35 6.20
C LEU A 77 -15.22 10.65 6.36
N GLU A 78 -15.63 11.52 7.28
CA GLU A 78 -14.95 12.80 7.56
C GLU A 78 -13.51 12.55 8.05
N THR A 79 -13.36 11.69 9.06
CA THR A 79 -12.04 11.33 9.63
C THR A 79 -11.09 10.77 8.57
N THR A 80 -11.57 9.83 7.76
CA THR A 80 -10.75 9.20 6.70
C THR A 80 -10.37 10.20 5.60
N THR A 81 -11.26 11.15 5.29
CA THR A 81 -10.99 12.21 4.32
C THR A 81 -9.88 13.16 4.80
N ASP A 82 -9.94 13.56 6.07
CA ASP A 82 -8.94 14.44 6.68
C ASP A 82 -7.58 13.76 6.84
N GLU A 83 -7.57 12.49 7.27
CA GLU A 83 -6.35 11.69 7.34
C GLU A 83 -5.69 11.55 5.96
N ARG A 84 -6.48 11.29 4.93
CA ARG A 84 -5.99 11.23 3.54
C ARG A 84 -5.36 12.56 3.10
N ALA A 85 -6.01 13.69 3.40
CA ALA A 85 -5.46 15.00 3.07
C ALA A 85 -4.10 15.26 3.77
N ALA A 86 -3.99 14.91 5.05
CA ALA A 86 -2.74 15.02 5.80
C ALA A 86 -1.63 14.15 5.21
N LEU A 87 -1.96 12.92 4.79
CA LEU A 87 -1.02 12.01 4.16
C LEU A 87 -0.51 12.55 2.81
N LEU A 88 -1.37 13.15 1.98
CA LEU A 88 -0.95 13.79 0.71
C LEU A 88 0.05 14.96 0.93
N VAL A 89 -0.15 15.73 2.00
CA VAL A 89 0.80 16.79 2.40
C VAL A 89 2.14 16.18 2.83
N GLN A 90 2.11 15.08 3.59
CA GLN A 90 3.31 14.37 4.02
C GLN A 90 4.08 13.79 2.84
N GLN A 91 3.38 13.18 1.88
CA GLN A 91 3.94 12.67 0.62
C GLN A 91 4.70 13.79 -0.12
N THR A 92 4.05 14.94 -0.31
CA THR A 92 4.63 16.09 -0.98
C THR A 92 5.92 16.59 -0.30
N ARG A 93 5.95 16.60 1.03
CA ARG A 93 7.14 17.01 1.80
C ARG A 93 8.30 16.03 1.63
N LEU A 94 8.02 14.74 1.60
CA LEU A 94 9.03 13.69 1.41
C LEU A 94 9.60 13.73 -0.01
N ILE A 95 8.77 13.93 -1.03
CA ILE A 95 9.22 14.14 -2.42
C ILE A 95 10.17 15.34 -2.50
N LYS A 96 9.82 16.47 -1.86
CA LYS A 96 10.69 17.65 -1.81
C LYS A 96 12.02 17.37 -1.11
N ARG A 97 12.02 16.57 -0.05
CA ARG A 97 13.24 16.17 0.68
C ARG A 97 14.13 15.24 -0.16
N ASN A 98 13.55 14.29 -0.88
CA ASN A 98 14.28 13.40 -1.79
C ASN A 98 14.94 14.17 -2.96
N ARG A 99 14.26 15.23 -3.45
CA ARG A 99 14.82 16.17 -4.43
C ARG A 99 16.05 16.96 -3.95
N LEU A 100 16.41 16.90 -2.68
CA LEU A 100 17.63 17.50 -2.14
C LEU A 100 18.78 16.49 -1.95
N ALA A 101 18.54 15.19 -2.16
CA ALA A 101 19.57 14.13 -2.05
C ALA A 101 20.46 14.00 -3.31
N THR A 102 21.70 13.47 -3.17
CA THR A 102 22.66 13.25 -4.27
C THR A 102 22.20 12.20 -5.29
N GLY A 103 22.59 12.32 -6.56
CA GLY A 103 22.05 11.57 -7.71
C GLY A 103 21.98 10.03 -7.60
N LEU A 104 23.05 9.33 -7.21
CA LEU A 104 23.03 7.85 -7.11
C LEU A 104 22.07 7.35 -6.02
N ALA A 105 22.05 8.02 -4.87
CA ALA A 105 21.15 7.67 -3.78
C ALA A 105 19.68 7.93 -4.14
N ARG A 106 19.42 8.98 -4.94
CA ARG A 106 18.09 9.24 -5.49
C ARG A 106 17.67 8.14 -6.45
N PHE A 107 18.55 7.73 -7.36
CA PHE A 107 18.25 6.66 -8.31
C PHE A 107 17.88 5.34 -7.63
N LEU A 108 18.67 4.87 -6.67
CA LEU A 108 18.38 3.63 -5.96
C LEU A 108 17.09 3.74 -5.11
N ALA A 109 16.83 4.90 -4.52
CA ALA A 109 15.59 5.18 -3.80
C ALA A 109 14.36 5.17 -4.72
N ASP A 110 14.49 5.72 -5.93
CA ASP A 110 13.41 5.73 -6.92
C ASP A 110 13.12 4.32 -7.46
N VAL A 111 14.15 3.47 -7.60
CA VAL A 111 13.99 2.06 -8.00
C VAL A 111 13.23 1.26 -6.94
N ASP A 112 13.62 1.37 -5.67
CA ASP A 112 12.97 0.66 -4.57
C ASP A 112 11.49 1.11 -4.41
N ALA A 113 11.25 2.43 -4.46
CA ALA A 113 9.90 2.97 -4.43
C ALA A 113 9.04 2.46 -5.58
N ALA A 114 9.58 2.39 -6.80
CA ALA A 114 8.87 1.87 -7.97
C ALA A 114 8.55 0.36 -7.83
N GLN A 115 9.43 -0.42 -7.20
CA GLN A 115 9.19 -1.84 -6.95
C GLN A 115 8.07 -2.06 -5.93
N VAL A 116 8.09 -1.31 -4.82
CA VAL A 116 7.03 -1.39 -3.79
C VAL A 116 5.70 -0.92 -4.36
N GLU A 117 5.68 0.20 -5.09
CA GLU A 117 4.47 0.72 -5.74
C GLU A 117 3.88 -0.29 -6.73
N ALA A 118 4.72 -0.91 -7.56
CA ALA A 118 4.28 -1.94 -8.51
C ALA A 118 3.70 -3.18 -7.80
N GLN A 119 4.32 -3.60 -6.69
CA GLN A 119 3.87 -4.76 -5.92
C GLN A 119 2.53 -4.47 -5.22
N VAL A 120 2.39 -3.30 -4.59
CA VAL A 120 1.14 -2.86 -3.96
C VAL A 120 0.03 -2.77 -5.01
N ALA A 121 0.29 -2.09 -6.15
CA ALA A 121 -0.69 -1.98 -7.23
C ALA A 121 -1.13 -3.35 -7.75
N THR A 122 -0.20 -4.30 -7.86
CA THR A 122 -0.50 -5.68 -8.27
C THR A 122 -1.40 -6.37 -7.24
N LEU A 123 -1.06 -6.33 -5.96
CA LEU A 123 -1.84 -6.97 -4.89
C LEU A 123 -3.22 -6.32 -4.71
N THR A 124 -3.35 -5.00 -4.88
CA THR A 124 -4.64 -4.30 -4.89
C THR A 124 -5.50 -4.75 -6.07
N ALA A 125 -4.94 -4.81 -7.29
CA ALA A 125 -5.68 -5.30 -8.46
C ALA A 125 -6.12 -6.77 -8.30
N ILE A 126 -5.31 -7.59 -7.63
CA ILE A 126 -5.68 -8.96 -7.27
C ILE A 126 -6.87 -8.98 -6.32
N LYS A 127 -6.82 -8.18 -5.25
CA LYS A 127 -7.90 -8.06 -4.27
C LYS A 127 -9.22 -7.66 -4.94
N ASP A 128 -9.18 -6.67 -5.84
CA ASP A 128 -10.35 -6.23 -6.59
C ASP A 128 -10.90 -7.34 -7.50
N GLY A 129 -10.01 -8.10 -8.15
CA GLY A 129 -10.37 -9.26 -8.96
C GLY A 129 -11.02 -10.39 -8.16
N ILE A 130 -10.52 -10.67 -6.95
CA ILE A 130 -11.13 -11.63 -6.01
C ILE A 130 -12.53 -11.16 -5.61
N ALA A 131 -12.69 -9.88 -5.26
CA ALA A 131 -13.99 -9.32 -4.88
C ALA A 131 -15.01 -9.41 -6.04
N ALA A 132 -14.59 -9.10 -7.27
CA ALA A 132 -15.42 -9.22 -8.45
C ALA A 132 -15.84 -10.67 -8.73
N HIS A 133 -14.91 -11.62 -8.64
CA HIS A 133 -15.20 -13.05 -8.81
C HIS A 133 -16.15 -13.57 -7.73
N ARG A 134 -15.89 -13.24 -6.47
CA ARG A 134 -16.73 -13.61 -5.31
C ARG A 134 -18.19 -13.19 -5.50
N ALA A 135 -18.43 -12.01 -6.07
CA ALA A 135 -19.78 -11.51 -6.33
C ALA A 135 -20.57 -12.37 -7.33
N THR A 136 -19.89 -13.14 -8.18
CA THR A 136 -20.52 -14.08 -9.13
C THR A 136 -20.90 -15.42 -8.50
N LEU A 137 -20.35 -15.74 -7.33
CA LEU A 137 -20.57 -17.02 -6.65
C LEU A 137 -21.89 -17.03 -5.86
N PRO A 138 -22.57 -18.19 -5.76
CA PRO A 138 -23.75 -18.33 -4.93
C PRO A 138 -23.47 -17.99 -3.47
N ALA A 139 -24.50 -17.50 -2.77
CA ALA A 139 -24.42 -17.11 -1.36
C ALA A 139 -24.27 -18.31 -0.42
#